data_AF-A0A3S3SU39-F1
#
_entry.id   AF-A0A3S3SU39-F1
#
_cell.length_a   1.000
_cell.length_b   1.000
_cell.length_c   1.000
_cell.angle_alpha   90.00
_cell.angle_beta   90.00
_cell.angle_gamma   90.00
#
_symmetry.space_group_name_H-M   'P 1'
#
loop_
_entity.id
_entity.type
_entity.pdbx_description
1 polymer ?
#
loop_
_entity_poly.entity_id
_entity_poly.type
_entity_poly.pdbx_seq_one_letter_code
_entity_poly.pdbx_strand_id
1 'polypeptide(L)' 'APSEQQYCTVLGVTSGTEFPEIKKAYRKLSMQYHPDKVAHLGDEFKGVAEEKMKEINAAYDYFRKKFDGS' A
#
# COMPACT_ATOMS: atom_id res chain seq x y z
N ALA A 1 9.66 1.77 14.05
CA ALA A 1 9.00 1.21 12.86
C ALA A 1 7.50 1.41 13.02
N PRO A 2 6.74 1.65 11.94
CA PRO A 2 5.28 1.67 11.98
C PRO A 2 4.74 0.38 12.60
N SER A 3 3.64 0.50 13.35
CA SER A 3 2.92 -0.66 13.88
C SER A 3 2.18 -1.41 12.77
N GLU A 4 1.87 -2.68 13.01
CA GLU A 4 1.04 -3.48 12.09
C GLU A 4 -0.30 -2.82 11.78
N GLN A 5 -0.94 -2.17 12.77
CA GLN A 5 -2.18 -1.43 12.58
C GLN A 5 -2.04 -0.25 11.62
N GLN A 6 -0.89 0.43 11.63
CA GLN A 6 -0.61 1.51 10.66
C GLN A 6 -0.50 0.94 9.24
N TYR A 7 0.18 -0.20 9.06
CA TYR A 7 0.25 -0.87 7.76
C TYR A 7 -1.11 -1.39 7.27
N CYS A 8 -1.94 -1.93 8.17
CA CYS A 8 -3.33 -2.27 7.87
C CYS A 8 -4.10 -1.05 7.37
N THR A 9 -3.97 0.09 8.06
CA THR A 9 -4.63 1.36 7.71
C THR A 9 -4.20 1.86 6.35
N VAL A 10 -2.89 1.85 6.06
CA VAL A 10 -2.33 2.25 4.75
C VAL A 10 -2.90 1.40 3.61
N LEU A 11 -3.06 0.10 3.84
CA LEU A 11 -3.62 -0.82 2.85
C LEU A 11 -5.17 -0.83 2.84
N GLY A 12 -5.82 -0.15 3.78
CA GLY A 12 -7.28 -0.15 3.91
C GLY A 12 -7.84 -1.53 4.30
N VAL A 13 -7.07 -2.31 5.06
CA VAL A 13 -7.46 -3.65 5.54
C VAL A 13 -7.55 -3.68 7.06
N THR A 14 -8.17 -4.70 7.64
CA THR A 14 -8.26 -4.87 9.09
C THR A 14 -7.16 -5.77 9.63
N SER A 15 -6.90 -5.66 10.93
CA SER A 15 -6.07 -6.62 11.67
C SER A 15 -6.63 -8.04 11.47
N GLY A 16 -5.78 -9.01 11.13
CA GLY A 16 -6.21 -10.39 10.86
C GLY A 16 -6.66 -10.66 9.42
N THR A 17 -6.51 -9.71 8.50
CA THR A 17 -6.73 -9.95 7.06
C THR A 17 -5.72 -10.96 6.53
N GLU A 18 -6.17 -11.92 5.73
CA GLU A 18 -5.29 -12.92 5.11
C GLU A 18 -4.43 -12.31 3.99
N PHE A 19 -3.24 -12.87 3.76
CA PHE A 19 -2.32 -12.44 2.71
C PHE A 19 -2.94 -12.27 1.30
N PRO A 20 -3.81 -13.17 0.79
CA PRO A 20 -4.47 -12.96 -0.51
C PRO A 20 -5.29 -11.65 -0.57
N GLU A 21 -5.98 -11.28 0.50
CA GLU A 21 -6.77 -10.05 0.57
C GLU A 21 -5.87 -8.82 0.70
N ILE A 22 -4.78 -8.90 1.47
CA ILE A 22 -3.72 -7.89 1.52
C ILE A 22 -3.14 -7.64 0.12
N LYS A 23 -2.87 -8.70 -0.64
CA LYS A 23 -2.35 -8.59 -2.01
C LYS A 23 -3.35 -7.95 -2.97
N LYS A 24 -4.65 -8.22 -2.82
CA LYS A 24 -5.71 -7.52 -3.59
C LYS A 24 -5.75 -6.04 -3.26
N ALA A 25 -5.73 -5.69 -1.98
CA ALA A 25 -5.75 -4.30 -1.52
C ALA A 25 -4.53 -3.52 -2.05
N TYR A 26 -3.33 -4.10 -1.94
CA TYR A 26 -2.10 -3.56 -2.51
C TYR A 26 -2.23 -3.26 -4.00
N ARG A 27 -2.73 -4.23 -4.80
CA ARG A 27 -2.90 -4.04 -6.25
C ARG A 27 -3.88 -2.91 -6.57
N LYS A 28 -4.98 -2.82 -5.84
CA LYS A 28 -5.99 -1.76 -6.01
C LYS A 28 -5.40 -0.38 -5.74
N LEU A 29 -4.66 -0.24 -4.63
CA LEU A 29 -4.04 1.02 -4.25
C LEU A 29 -2.90 1.40 -5.20
N SER A 30 -2.07 0.45 -5.60
CA SER A 30 -0.99 0.68 -6.58
C SER A 30 -1.55 1.19 -7.92
N MET A 31 -2.68 0.66 -8.38
CA MET A 31 -3.38 1.18 -9.55
C MET A 31 -3.99 2.57 -9.35
N GLN A 32 -4.40 2.92 -8.13
CA GLN A 32 -4.98 4.23 -7.83
C GLN A 32 -3.91 5.33 -7.79
N TYR A 33 -2.75 5.03 -7.22
CA TYR A 33 -1.63 5.98 -7.07
C TYR A 33 -0.57 5.84 -8.17
N HIS A 34 -0.81 5.03 -9.21
CA HIS A 34 0.17 4.82 -10.27
C HIS A 34 0.53 6.15 -10.95
N PRO A 35 1.82 6.44 -11.23
CA PRO A 35 2.24 7.71 -11.84
C PRO A 35 1.50 8.00 -13.15
N ASP A 36 1.21 6.98 -13.96
CA ASP A 36 0.39 7.08 -15.17
C ASP A 36 -1.03 7.61 -14.89
N LYS A 37 -1.65 7.16 -13.79
CA LYS A 37 -3.01 7.53 -13.38
C LYS A 37 -3.07 8.93 -12.77
N VAL A 38 -1.98 9.42 -12.19
CA VAL A 38 -1.93 10.77 -11.59
C VAL A 38 -1.20 11.79 -12.46
N ALA A 39 -0.57 11.35 -13.56
CA ALA A 39 0.19 12.22 -14.45
C ALA A 39 -0.61 13.39 -14.99
N HIS A 40 -1.92 13.21 -15.18
CA HIS A 40 -2.85 14.22 -15.69
C HIS A 40 -3.39 15.18 -14.61
N LEU A 41 -3.17 14.90 -13.32
CA LEU A 41 -3.71 15.67 -12.20
C LEU A 41 -2.81 16.83 -11.73
N GLY A 42 -1.61 16.94 -12.30
CA GLY A 42 -0.62 17.97 -11.93
C GLY A 42 0.44 17.46 -10.96
N ASP A 43 1.46 18.30 -10.74
CA ASP A 43 2.69 17.90 -10.04
C ASP A 43 2.48 17.66 -8.53
N GLU A 44 1.56 18.40 -7.91
CA GLU A 44 1.18 18.20 -6.50
C GLU A 44 0.62 16.80 -6.26
N PHE A 45 -0.24 16.31 -7.15
CA PHE A 45 -0.81 14.97 -7.06
C PHE A 45 0.23 13.87 -7.30
N LYS A 46 1.25 14.12 -8.13
CA LYS A 46 2.37 13.17 -8.29
C LYS A 46 3.16 13.02 -7.01
N GLY A 47 3.46 14.12 -6.31
CA GLY A 47 4.17 14.08 -5.03
C GLY A 47 3.41 13.27 -3.98
N VAL A 48 2.10 13.54 -3.83
CA VAL A 48 1.24 12.80 -2.89
C VAL A 48 1.14 11.32 -3.29
N ALA A 49 1.00 11.01 -4.57
CA ALA A 49 0.93 9.63 -5.05
C ALA A 49 2.23 8.87 -4.81
N GLU A 50 3.39 9.51 -5.00
CA GLU A 50 4.68 8.90 -4.71
C GLU A 50 4.84 8.56 -3.22
N GLU A 51 4.48 9.51 -2.34
CA GLU A 51 4.53 9.30 -0.89
C GLU A 51 3.59 8.15 -0.48
N LYS A 52 2.35 8.15 -0.96
CA LYS A 52 1.38 7.07 -0.72
C LYS A 52 1.90 5.73 -1.24
N MET A 53 2.48 5.70 -2.43
CA MET A 53 3.04 4.47 -3.01
C MET A 53 4.18 3.92 -2.16
N LYS A 54 5.04 4.77 -1.60
CA LYS A 54 6.10 4.35 -0.66
C LYS A 54 5.50 3.70 0.58
N GLU A 55 4.47 4.30 1.18
CA GLU A 55 3.77 3.73 2.34
C GLU A 55 3.13 2.38 2.01
N ILE A 56 2.42 2.28 0.88
CA ILE A 56 1.74 1.08 0.41
C ILE A 56 2.74 -0.06 0.18
N ASN A 57 3.88 0.22 -0.46
CA ASN A 57 4.94 -0.74 -0.68
C ASN A 57 5.55 -1.23 0.64
N ALA A 58 5.82 -0.32 1.58
CA ALA A 58 6.36 -0.69 2.89
C ALA A 58 5.39 -1.58 3.68
N ALA A 59 4.09 -1.26 3.66
CA ALA A 59 3.05 -2.06 4.30
C ALA A 59 2.97 -3.47 3.70
N TYR A 60 2.94 -3.58 2.37
CA TYR A 60 2.89 -4.86 1.69
C TYR A 60 4.15 -5.70 1.93
N ASP A 61 5.33 -5.09 1.92
CA ASP A 61 6.59 -5.79 2.20
C ASP A 61 6.64 -6.35 3.62
N TYR A 62 6.15 -5.59 4.60
CA TYR A 62 6.01 -6.07 5.99
C TYR A 62 5.13 -7.32 6.07
N PHE A 63 3.91 -7.27 5.51
CA PHE A 63 3.01 -8.42 5.53
C PHE A 63 3.57 -9.58 4.72
N ARG A 64 4.14 -9.33 3.54
CA ARG A 64 4.78 -10.36 2.72
C ARG A 64 5.85 -11.10 3.52
N LYS A 65 6.75 -10.40 4.21
CA LYS A 65 7.76 -11.03 5.08
C LYS A 65 7.14 -11.80 6.24
N LYS A 66 6.09 -11.26 6.86
CA LYS A 66 5.36 -11.93 7.94
C LYS A 66 4.75 -13.28 7.50
N PHE A 67 4.17 -13.34 6.30
CA PHE A 67 3.54 -14.54 5.75
C PHE A 67 4.49 -15.50 5.03
N ASP A 68 5.62 -15.02 4.50
CA ASP A 68 6.65 -15.84 3.83
C ASP A 68 7.52 -16.63 4.82
N GLY A 69 7.65 -16.13 6.05
CA GLY A 69 8.42 -16.77 7.13
C GLY A 69 7.60 -17.48 8.22
N SER A 70 6.28 -17.67 8.01
CA SER A 70 5.40 -18.41 8.93
C SER A 70 5.12 -19.82 8.45
#